data_AF-A0A960VB50-F1
#
_entry.id   AF-A0A960VB50-F1
#
_cell.length_a   1.000
_cell.length_b   1.000
_cell.length_c   1.000
_cell.angle_alpha   90.00
_cell.angle_beta   90.00
_cell.angle_gamma   90.00
#
_symmetry.space_group_name_H-M   'P 1'
#
loop_
_entity.id
_entity.type
_entity.pdbx_description
1 polymer ?
#
loop_
_entity_poly.entity_id
_entity_poly.type
_entity_poly.pdbx_seq_one_letter_code
_entity_poly.pdbx_strand_id
1 'polypeptide(L)'
;MKRIFLTFIYILSTSLFFNCLGAGRAGTDISGADPKSIIDSLILSQLFRASSDTTLPTLDSQNIISNMHLEVGKIIGTSSDNVAVAGVYVQINSGGYNIAEGTTSFSYTIPATTKLLGTGNTIAIKVIDTSGNEKITNFTGIKKGENKDVNGDGYPDLIVSAPRYNTDGKVYIFHGGTSGISSTNTTSANAIITPPSVPAGYTNTYNFGNKFATGDINGDGFADLIICTLGAGDQFNVDGVFLYLGSSSGILTTPSWKKYDGDGATNHFCKSLTIADFNNDGYEDIAVSDSNAKTISIFNGNSSGSLSNTADSIIISDVTNFGTFIQAGDINSDGNIDLVITDTSYLYYTKNPGSGFPSSTTISASTQIQVSANVSTVTGLQLGDVNGDGYLDAILIGDGNFAEVNIFKNTKTSTPFNTSNKNQINQFTLSGSSYSSLITCKDYNLDGYDDIIVGDPKFAVSGLTNGKIYFFNGKSSWTDLASSSADLQITSSSDRAEFGSGISLLDINGDNLPDLVTAETGPNPGKVVIYNNTDKSFNSLVYGSPNFSISGESGSTGKFGLFISR
;
A
#
# COMPACT_ATOMS: atom_id res chain seq x y z
N MET A 1 -11.50 -45.76 -19.01
CA MET A 1 -11.73 -46.46 -17.73
C MET A 1 -13.19 -46.42 -17.24
N LYS A 2 -13.92 -45.29 -17.31
CA LYS A 2 -15.34 -45.20 -16.87
C LYS A 2 -16.34 -46.15 -17.58
N ARG A 3 -16.13 -46.50 -18.87
CA ARG A 3 -17.03 -47.43 -19.59
C ARG A 3 -16.85 -48.91 -19.23
N ILE A 4 -15.67 -49.32 -18.74
CA ILE A 4 -15.38 -50.72 -18.36
C ILE A 4 -15.94 -51.02 -16.95
N PHE A 5 -16.00 -50.00 -16.08
CA PHE A 5 -16.55 -50.13 -14.73
C PHE A 5 -18.07 -50.33 -14.71
N LEU A 6 -18.81 -49.67 -15.62
CA LEU A 6 -20.27 -49.87 -15.76
C LEU A 6 -20.63 -51.27 -16.27
N THR A 7 -19.83 -51.84 -17.18
CA THR A 7 -20.07 -53.21 -17.67
C THR A 7 -19.78 -54.26 -16.61
N PHE A 8 -18.82 -54.02 -15.71
CA PHE A 8 -18.49 -54.93 -14.61
C PHE A 8 -19.60 -55.01 -13.54
N ILE A 9 -20.26 -53.89 -13.24
CA ILE A 9 -21.39 -53.84 -12.29
C ILE A 9 -22.63 -54.55 -12.87
N TYR A 10 -22.84 -54.48 -14.19
CA TYR A 10 -23.94 -55.14 -14.90
C TYR A 10 -23.83 -56.68 -14.88
N ILE A 11 -22.60 -57.22 -14.80
CA ILE A 11 -22.34 -58.67 -14.78
C ILE A 11 -22.39 -59.24 -13.35
N LEU A 12 -22.02 -58.46 -12.32
CA LEU A 12 -22.15 -58.87 -10.92
C LEU A 12 -23.59 -58.85 -10.41
N SER A 13 -24.44 -57.93 -10.88
CA SER A 13 -25.83 -57.83 -10.42
C SER A 13 -26.73 -58.94 -10.96
N THR A 14 -26.42 -59.48 -12.14
CA THR A 14 -27.17 -60.58 -12.77
C THR A 14 -26.82 -61.96 -12.19
N SER A 15 -25.65 -62.12 -11.58
CA SER A 15 -25.19 -63.39 -11.00
C SER A 15 -25.60 -63.59 -9.53
N LEU A 16 -25.88 -62.53 -8.77
CA LEU A 16 -26.47 -62.64 -7.42
C LEU A 16 -27.98 -62.97 -7.44
N PHE A 17 -28.70 -62.66 -8.52
CA PHE A 17 -30.16 -62.85 -8.56
C PHE A 17 -30.60 -64.29 -8.90
N PHE A 18 -29.76 -65.09 -9.55
CA PHE A 18 -30.07 -66.51 -9.83
C PHE A 18 -29.92 -67.43 -8.61
N ASN A 19 -29.18 -67.02 -7.57
CA ASN A 19 -29.00 -67.83 -6.35
C ASN A 19 -30.14 -67.69 -5.33
N CYS A 20 -31.11 -66.80 -5.54
CA CYS A 20 -32.22 -66.58 -4.60
C CYS A 20 -33.52 -67.33 -4.97
N LEU A 21 -33.60 -67.97 -6.15
CA LEU A 21 -34.78 -68.73 -6.60
C LEU A 21 -34.76 -70.22 -6.18
N GLY A 22 -33.81 -70.63 -5.32
CA GLY A 22 -33.62 -72.02 -4.91
C GLY A 22 -34.22 -72.43 -3.56
N ALA A 23 -34.97 -71.57 -2.86
CA ALA A 23 -35.54 -71.91 -1.55
C ALA A 23 -37.00 -71.45 -1.46
N GLY A 24 -37.92 -72.41 -1.55
CA GLY A 24 -39.35 -72.16 -1.51
C GLY A 24 -39.88 -71.75 -0.13
N ARG A 25 -40.82 -70.80 -0.10
CA ARG A 25 -42.08 -70.92 0.66
C ARG A 25 -43.02 -69.75 0.36
N ALA A 26 -44.23 -70.12 -0.07
CA ALA A 26 -45.54 -69.49 0.09
C ALA A 26 -45.67 -67.95 0.18
N GLY A 27 -46.32 -67.39 -0.84
CA GLY A 27 -47.53 -66.60 -0.63
C GLY A 27 -47.37 -65.09 -0.56
N THR A 28 -47.22 -64.45 -1.72
CA THR A 28 -47.96 -63.23 -2.11
C THR A 28 -47.88 -63.07 -3.62
N ASP A 29 -49.04 -63.00 -4.26
CA ASP A 29 -49.18 -62.77 -5.69
C ASP A 29 -48.86 -61.30 -5.99
N ILE A 30 -47.83 -61.06 -6.81
CA ILE A 30 -47.50 -59.72 -7.35
C ILE A 30 -47.59 -59.79 -8.88
N SER A 31 -48.70 -60.31 -9.41
CA SER A 31 -48.99 -60.40 -10.85
C SER A 31 -49.41 -59.07 -11.48
N GLY A 32 -48.67 -57.98 -11.24
CA GLY A 32 -49.07 -56.66 -11.75
C GLY A 32 -47.97 -55.64 -12.01
N ALA A 33 -46.72 -55.93 -11.63
CA ALA A 33 -45.61 -55.01 -11.86
C ALA A 33 -44.54 -55.72 -12.70
N ASP A 34 -44.28 -55.18 -13.90
CA ASP A 34 -43.15 -55.60 -14.73
C ASP A 34 -41.86 -55.47 -13.88
N PRO A 35 -41.07 -56.54 -13.69
CA PRO A 35 -39.79 -56.46 -12.97
C PRO A 35 -38.87 -55.39 -13.56
N LYS A 36 -38.98 -55.13 -14.87
CA LYS A 36 -38.27 -54.04 -15.55
C LYS A 36 -38.77 -52.66 -15.11
N SER A 37 -40.05 -52.48 -14.82
CA SER A 37 -40.60 -51.24 -14.26
C SER A 37 -40.14 -50.99 -12.82
N ILE A 38 -40.02 -52.04 -12.01
CA ILE A 38 -39.49 -51.91 -10.63
C ILE A 38 -37.99 -51.65 -10.67
N ILE A 39 -37.23 -52.37 -11.51
CA ILE A 39 -35.79 -52.16 -11.68
C ILE A 39 -35.51 -50.79 -12.31
N ASP A 40 -36.25 -50.37 -13.34
CA ASP A 40 -36.13 -49.05 -13.93
C ASP A 40 -36.53 -47.97 -12.92
N SER A 41 -37.55 -48.17 -12.07
CA SER A 41 -37.90 -47.20 -11.03
C SER A 41 -36.93 -47.21 -9.83
N LEU A 42 -36.27 -48.33 -9.52
CA LEU A 42 -35.22 -48.42 -8.49
C LEU A 42 -33.88 -47.88 -8.98
N ILE A 43 -33.52 -48.12 -10.25
CA ILE A 43 -32.36 -47.57 -10.92
C ILE A 43 -32.58 -46.07 -11.17
N LEU A 44 -33.78 -45.63 -11.58
CA LEU A 44 -34.11 -44.21 -11.72
C LEU A 44 -34.18 -43.53 -10.34
N SER A 45 -34.73 -44.16 -9.30
CA SER A 45 -34.73 -43.58 -7.95
C SER A 45 -33.37 -43.61 -7.23
N GLN A 46 -32.43 -44.48 -7.64
CA GLN A 46 -31.03 -44.46 -7.17
C GLN A 46 -30.12 -43.59 -8.05
N LEU A 47 -30.41 -43.39 -9.34
CA LEU A 47 -29.72 -42.40 -10.20
C LEU A 47 -30.14 -40.96 -9.90
N PHE A 48 -31.34 -40.72 -9.36
CA PHE A 48 -31.86 -39.39 -9.00
C PHE A 48 -31.81 -39.08 -7.49
N ARG A 49 -31.02 -39.82 -6.70
CA ARG A 49 -30.81 -39.56 -5.26
C ARG A 49 -29.36 -39.21 -4.90
N ALA A 50 -28.60 -38.62 -5.82
CA ALA A 50 -27.78 -37.50 -5.40
C ALA A 50 -28.73 -36.31 -5.39
N SER A 51 -29.04 -35.75 -4.22
CA SER A 51 -29.56 -34.39 -4.19
C SER A 51 -28.59 -33.56 -5.01
N SER A 52 -29.00 -33.13 -6.22
CA SER A 52 -28.22 -32.15 -6.97
C SER A 52 -28.21 -30.93 -6.08
N ASP A 53 -27.10 -30.71 -5.40
CA ASP A 53 -26.95 -29.53 -4.58
C ASP A 53 -27.03 -28.33 -5.52
N THR A 54 -27.98 -27.44 -5.21
CA THR A 54 -28.30 -26.24 -5.99
C THR A 54 -27.99 -24.96 -5.22
N THR A 55 -27.37 -25.06 -4.04
CA THR A 55 -27.03 -23.86 -3.28
C THR A 55 -25.81 -23.21 -3.90
N LEU A 56 -25.82 -21.88 -3.98
CA LEU A 56 -24.65 -21.16 -4.46
C LEU A 56 -23.58 -21.14 -3.36
N PRO A 57 -22.30 -21.29 -3.71
CA PRO A 57 -21.22 -21.04 -2.77
C PRO A 57 -21.22 -19.56 -2.33
N THR A 58 -20.65 -19.30 -1.16
CA THR A 58 -20.45 -17.96 -0.61
C THR A 58 -18.99 -17.53 -0.69
N LEU A 59 -18.79 -16.22 -0.69
CA LEU A 59 -17.49 -15.57 -0.69
C LEU A 59 -17.47 -14.51 0.40
N ASP A 60 -16.40 -14.48 1.17
CA ASP A 60 -16.05 -13.42 2.10
C ASP A 60 -14.64 -12.91 1.76
N SER A 61 -14.57 -11.78 1.06
CA SER A 61 -13.32 -11.13 0.67
C SER A 61 -12.80 -10.28 1.82
N GLN A 62 -11.57 -10.53 2.25
CA GLN A 62 -11.05 -9.91 3.48
C GLN A 62 -10.34 -8.58 3.22
N ASN A 63 -9.61 -8.47 2.12
CA ASN A 63 -8.77 -7.29 1.82
C ASN A 63 -9.06 -6.69 0.45
N ILE A 64 -10.30 -6.87 -0.04
CA ILE A 64 -10.74 -6.23 -1.28
C ILE A 64 -12.19 -5.76 -1.19
N ILE A 65 -12.39 -4.48 -1.54
CA ILE A 65 -13.67 -3.79 -1.70
C ILE A 65 -13.62 -2.87 -2.93
N SER A 66 -14.77 -2.44 -3.43
CA SER A 66 -14.81 -1.44 -4.52
C SER A 66 -14.26 -0.09 -4.07
N ASN A 67 -13.68 0.66 -5.02
CA ASN A 67 -13.11 2.00 -4.86
C ASN A 67 -11.89 2.09 -3.92
N MET A 68 -11.24 0.98 -3.62
CA MET A 68 -10.02 1.00 -2.78
C MET A 68 -8.73 1.16 -3.57
N HIS A 69 -7.69 1.55 -2.85
CA HIS A 69 -6.30 1.36 -3.26
C HIS A 69 -5.80 0.02 -2.71
N LEU A 70 -5.34 -0.86 -3.59
CA LEU A 70 -4.83 -2.18 -3.23
C LEU A 70 -3.36 -2.05 -2.86
N GLU A 71 -3.07 -2.04 -1.55
CA GLU A 71 -1.74 -1.80 -0.96
C GLU A 71 -1.08 -3.10 -0.47
N VAL A 72 -1.46 -4.24 -1.04
CA VAL A 72 -0.95 -5.56 -0.69
C VAL A 72 -0.72 -6.37 -1.97
N GLY A 73 0.27 -7.27 -1.96
CA GLY A 73 0.60 -8.11 -3.12
C GLY A 73 -0.36 -9.29 -3.33
N LYS A 74 -1.23 -9.59 -2.35
CA LYS A 74 -2.09 -10.78 -2.35
C LYS A 74 -3.53 -10.44 -2.02
N ILE A 75 -4.48 -10.97 -2.78
CA ILE A 75 -5.91 -10.96 -2.44
C ILE A 75 -6.20 -12.19 -1.60
N ILE A 76 -6.85 -12.03 -0.45
CA ILE A 76 -7.21 -13.12 0.46
C ILE A 76 -8.69 -13.13 0.80
N GLY A 77 -9.19 -14.29 1.19
CA GLY A 77 -10.55 -14.43 1.68
C GLY A 77 -10.93 -15.85 2.06
N THR A 78 -12.19 -16.02 2.41
CA THR A 78 -12.78 -17.34 2.63
C THR A 78 -13.94 -17.60 1.69
N SER A 79 -14.18 -18.87 1.43
CA SER A 79 -15.34 -19.32 0.68
C SER A 79 -15.95 -20.55 1.35
N SER A 80 -17.25 -20.71 1.22
CA SER A 80 -17.94 -21.84 1.84
C SER A 80 -19.14 -22.29 1.00
N ASP A 81 -19.56 -23.52 1.22
CA ASP A 81 -20.72 -24.12 0.61
C ASP A 81 -21.28 -25.19 1.56
N ASN A 82 -22.54 -25.59 1.37
CA ASN A 82 -23.16 -26.63 2.21
C ASN A 82 -22.55 -28.03 2.00
N VAL A 83 -21.90 -28.28 0.85
CA VAL A 83 -21.21 -29.52 0.52
C VAL A 83 -19.71 -29.28 0.50
N ALA A 84 -19.21 -28.53 -0.48
CA ALA A 84 -17.78 -28.22 -0.62
C ALA A 84 -17.53 -27.25 -1.79
N VAL A 85 -16.55 -26.38 -1.60
CA VAL A 85 -16.02 -25.52 -2.66
C VAL A 85 -15.00 -26.29 -3.50
N ALA A 86 -15.19 -26.31 -4.82
CA ALA A 86 -14.28 -26.96 -5.77
C ALA A 86 -13.13 -26.05 -6.23
N GLY A 87 -13.35 -24.75 -6.31
CA GLY A 87 -12.30 -23.80 -6.72
C GLY A 87 -12.69 -22.35 -6.57
N VAL A 88 -11.67 -21.51 -6.36
CA VAL A 88 -11.77 -20.05 -6.39
C VAL A 88 -10.90 -19.53 -7.53
N TYR A 89 -11.43 -18.55 -8.27
CA TYR A 89 -10.76 -17.97 -9.44
C TYR A 89 -10.85 -16.45 -9.40
N VAL A 90 -9.75 -15.78 -9.77
CA VAL A 90 -9.67 -14.32 -9.82
C VAL A 90 -9.48 -13.87 -11.26
N GLN A 91 -10.26 -12.89 -11.68
CA GLN A 91 -10.15 -12.19 -12.95
C GLN A 91 -9.78 -10.74 -12.67
N ILE A 92 -8.75 -10.24 -13.34
CA ILE A 92 -8.36 -8.82 -13.30
C ILE A 92 -8.76 -8.19 -14.63
N ASN A 93 -9.47 -7.07 -14.56
CA ASN A 93 -10.04 -6.35 -15.71
C ASN A 93 -10.80 -7.33 -16.64
N SER A 94 -10.60 -7.20 -17.95
CA SER A 94 -11.18 -8.08 -18.97
C SER A 94 -10.35 -9.35 -19.23
N GLY A 95 -9.39 -9.68 -18.36
CA GLY A 95 -8.51 -10.84 -18.49
C GLY A 95 -9.22 -12.19 -18.29
N GLY A 96 -8.47 -13.29 -18.28
CA GLY A 96 -8.99 -14.61 -17.94
C GLY A 96 -9.18 -14.79 -16.44
N TYR A 97 -10.03 -15.75 -16.05
CA TYR A 97 -10.08 -16.25 -14.67
C TYR A 97 -8.89 -17.16 -14.41
N ASN A 98 -8.04 -16.77 -13.46
CA ASN A 98 -6.90 -17.54 -12.99
C ASN A 98 -7.25 -18.22 -11.66
N ILE A 99 -6.69 -19.40 -11.42
CA ILE A 99 -6.96 -20.15 -10.18
C ILE A 99 -6.28 -19.47 -8.98
N ALA A 100 -7.00 -19.35 -7.87
CA ALA A 100 -6.44 -18.96 -6.59
C ALA A 100 -5.87 -20.18 -5.85
N GLU A 101 -4.93 -19.96 -4.94
CA GLU A 101 -4.44 -21.00 -4.04
C GLU A 101 -5.48 -21.27 -2.97
N GLY A 102 -5.84 -22.53 -2.75
CA GLY A 102 -6.83 -22.94 -1.73
C GLY A 102 -8.28 -22.82 -2.20
N THR A 103 -9.20 -23.23 -1.32
CA THR A 103 -10.65 -23.19 -1.57
C THR A 103 -11.35 -22.50 -0.41
N THR A 104 -11.45 -23.16 0.75
CA THR A 104 -12.13 -22.62 1.94
C THR A 104 -11.47 -21.36 2.48
N SER A 105 -10.15 -21.39 2.63
CA SER A 105 -9.32 -20.19 2.72
C SER A 105 -8.56 -20.12 1.42
N PHE A 106 -8.66 -19.00 0.73
CA PHE A 106 -8.00 -18.82 -0.56
C PHE A 106 -7.11 -17.59 -0.57
N SER A 107 -6.16 -17.60 -1.48
CA SER A 107 -5.32 -16.44 -1.72
C SER A 107 -4.86 -16.38 -3.18
N TYR A 108 -4.63 -15.18 -3.69
CA TYR A 108 -4.23 -14.96 -5.08
C TYR A 108 -3.19 -13.84 -5.14
N THR A 109 -1.96 -14.18 -5.52
CA THR A 109 -0.90 -13.19 -5.74
C THR A 109 -1.19 -12.41 -7.01
N ILE A 110 -1.17 -11.09 -6.90
CA ILE A 110 -1.38 -10.20 -8.04
C ILE A 110 -0.15 -10.31 -8.94
N PRO A 111 -0.30 -10.64 -10.23
CA PRO A 111 0.85 -10.72 -11.13
C PRO A 111 1.59 -9.39 -11.18
N ALA A 112 2.91 -9.40 -11.10
CA ALA A 112 3.73 -8.19 -11.02
C ALA A 112 3.54 -7.24 -12.22
N THR A 113 3.24 -7.79 -13.41
CA THR A 113 2.87 -7.03 -14.63
C THR A 113 1.48 -6.38 -14.59
N THR A 114 0.73 -6.49 -13.48
CA THR A 114 -0.64 -5.97 -13.39
C THR A 114 -0.62 -4.45 -13.27
N LYS A 115 -1.29 -3.79 -14.22
CA LYS A 115 -1.54 -2.35 -14.18
C LYS A 115 -2.98 -2.08 -13.73
N LEU A 116 -3.15 -1.49 -12.56
CA LEU A 116 -4.44 -0.95 -12.08
C LEU A 116 -4.32 0.57 -11.98
N LEU A 117 -4.08 1.22 -13.12
CA LEU A 117 -3.90 2.67 -13.25
C LEU A 117 -5.22 3.34 -13.61
N GLY A 118 -5.37 4.62 -13.25
CA GLY A 118 -6.54 5.43 -13.59
C GLY A 118 -7.85 4.96 -12.96
N THR A 119 -8.98 5.21 -13.63
CA THR A 119 -10.31 4.84 -13.18
C THR A 119 -10.88 3.67 -13.99
N GLY A 120 -11.68 2.82 -13.34
CA GLY A 120 -12.43 1.76 -14.02
C GLY A 120 -11.79 0.37 -14.02
N ASN A 121 -10.69 0.14 -13.28
CA ASN A 121 -10.21 -1.22 -13.10
C ASN A 121 -11.20 -2.06 -12.28
N THR A 122 -11.27 -3.34 -12.61
CA THR A 122 -12.19 -4.28 -11.97
C THR A 122 -11.46 -5.54 -11.55
N ILE A 123 -11.87 -6.13 -10.44
CA ILE A 123 -11.45 -7.47 -10.03
C ILE A 123 -12.72 -8.29 -9.80
N ALA A 124 -12.79 -9.49 -10.36
CA ALA A 124 -13.89 -10.40 -10.13
C ALA A 124 -13.40 -11.70 -9.49
N ILE A 125 -14.06 -12.13 -8.42
CA ILE A 125 -13.78 -13.41 -7.76
C ILE A 125 -14.94 -14.35 -8.04
N LYS A 126 -14.63 -15.50 -8.64
CA LYS A 126 -15.56 -16.58 -8.95
C LYS A 126 -15.29 -17.77 -8.04
N VAL A 127 -16.31 -18.20 -7.31
CA VAL A 127 -16.29 -19.42 -6.50
C VAL A 127 -17.19 -20.46 -7.16
N ILE A 128 -16.68 -21.68 -7.30
CA ILE A 128 -17.39 -22.83 -7.88
C ILE A 128 -17.44 -23.95 -6.84
N ASP A 129 -18.62 -24.51 -6.58
CA ASP A 129 -18.77 -25.67 -5.69
C ASP A 129 -18.54 -27.02 -6.42
N THR A 130 -18.58 -28.12 -5.66
CA THR A 130 -18.41 -29.47 -6.23
C THR A 130 -19.56 -29.96 -7.11
N SER A 131 -20.71 -29.29 -7.04
CA SER A 131 -21.91 -29.55 -7.86
C SER A 131 -21.92 -28.73 -9.15
N GLY A 132 -21.04 -27.74 -9.27
CA GLY A 132 -20.90 -26.83 -10.40
C GLY A 132 -21.73 -25.55 -10.29
N ASN A 133 -22.29 -25.22 -9.12
CA ASN A 133 -22.90 -23.90 -8.95
C ASN A 133 -21.83 -22.84 -8.76
N GLU A 134 -22.06 -21.65 -9.31
CA GLU A 134 -21.06 -20.58 -9.39
C GLU A 134 -21.58 -19.28 -8.76
N LYS A 135 -20.73 -18.63 -7.97
CA LYS A 135 -20.94 -17.27 -7.47
C LYS A 135 -19.82 -16.36 -7.97
N ILE A 136 -20.17 -15.28 -8.65
CA ILE A 136 -19.23 -14.23 -9.07
C ILE A 136 -19.52 -12.96 -8.27
N THR A 137 -18.48 -12.39 -7.68
CA THR A 137 -18.50 -11.08 -7.01
C THR A 137 -17.55 -10.15 -7.76
N ASN A 138 -18.04 -8.95 -8.12
CA ASN A 138 -17.27 -7.96 -8.87
C ASN A 138 -16.95 -6.76 -7.97
N PHE A 139 -15.68 -6.36 -7.97
CA PHE A 139 -15.16 -5.16 -7.35
C PHE A 139 -14.74 -4.19 -8.45
N THR A 140 -15.09 -2.91 -8.30
CA THR A 140 -14.88 -1.88 -9.33
C THR A 140 -14.13 -0.69 -8.75
N GLY A 141 -13.47 0.09 -9.59
CA GLY A 141 -12.75 1.29 -9.14
C GLY A 141 -11.49 0.95 -8.34
N ILE A 142 -10.92 -0.24 -8.56
CA ILE A 142 -9.68 -0.65 -7.90
C ILE A 142 -8.53 0.18 -8.47
N LYS A 143 -7.68 0.73 -7.60
CA LYS A 143 -6.44 1.39 -7.99
C LYS A 143 -5.27 0.63 -7.36
N LYS A 144 -4.13 0.55 -8.05
CA LYS A 144 -2.90 -0.01 -7.44
C LYS A 144 -2.38 1.00 -6.43
N GLY A 145 -2.21 0.57 -5.18
CA GLY A 145 -1.46 1.30 -4.17
C GLY A 145 -0.01 0.81 -4.10
N GLU A 146 0.79 1.43 -3.24
CA GLU A 146 2.12 0.92 -2.87
C GLU A 146 1.93 -0.36 -2.06
N ASN A 147 2.65 -1.44 -2.39
CA ASN A 147 2.58 -2.69 -1.64
C ASN A 147 3.25 -2.51 -0.27
N LYS A 148 2.52 -2.82 0.81
CA LYS A 148 2.95 -2.62 2.21
C LYS A 148 2.95 -3.92 3.03
N ASP A 149 2.67 -5.05 2.39
CA ASP A 149 2.63 -6.36 3.02
C ASP A 149 3.98 -7.07 2.82
N VAL A 150 4.89 -6.93 3.79
CA VAL A 150 6.27 -7.43 3.68
C VAL A 150 6.37 -8.92 3.96
N ASN A 151 5.31 -9.52 4.52
CA ASN A 151 5.26 -10.93 4.90
C ASN A 151 4.32 -11.77 4.01
N GLY A 152 3.54 -11.14 3.14
CA GLY A 152 2.61 -11.73 2.18
C GLY A 152 1.38 -12.37 2.80
N ASP A 153 0.98 -11.96 4.00
CA ASP A 153 -0.17 -12.50 4.72
C ASP A 153 -1.51 -11.85 4.33
N GLY A 154 -1.47 -10.83 3.46
CA GLY A 154 -2.62 -10.11 2.95
C GLY A 154 -3.02 -8.88 3.75
N TYR A 155 -2.25 -8.51 4.79
CA TYR A 155 -2.46 -7.31 5.60
C TYR A 155 -1.28 -6.34 5.44
N PRO A 156 -1.53 -5.02 5.30
CA PRO A 156 -0.47 -4.03 5.35
C PRO A 156 0.32 -4.08 6.67
N ASP A 157 1.64 -4.06 6.56
CA ASP A 157 2.56 -4.02 7.69
C ASP A 157 2.96 -2.58 8.01
N LEU A 158 3.35 -2.34 9.26
CA LEU A 158 3.80 -1.03 9.71
C LEU A 158 5.31 -0.97 9.82
N ILE A 159 5.89 -0.03 9.10
CA ILE A 159 7.30 0.34 9.24
C ILE A 159 7.39 1.62 10.07
N VAL A 160 8.24 1.57 11.09
CA VAL A 160 8.50 2.68 11.99
C VAL A 160 10.00 2.92 12.05
N SER A 161 10.46 4.12 11.73
CA SER A 161 11.89 4.45 11.84
C SER A 161 12.18 5.34 13.04
N ALA A 162 13.39 5.22 13.57
CA ALA A 162 13.95 6.08 14.62
C ALA A 162 15.34 6.56 14.16
N PRO A 163 15.42 7.49 13.19
CA PRO A 163 16.68 8.08 12.77
C PRO A 163 17.36 8.74 13.97
N ARG A 164 18.70 8.72 13.96
CA ARG A 164 19.57 9.16 15.07
C ARG A 164 19.50 8.34 16.35
N TYR A 165 18.74 7.24 16.39
CA TYR A 165 18.81 6.30 17.50
C TYR A 165 20.26 5.86 17.74
N ASN A 166 20.78 6.18 18.92
CA ASN A 166 22.19 6.01 19.31
C ASN A 166 23.19 6.50 18.25
N THR A 167 22.90 7.63 17.60
CA THR A 167 23.65 8.29 16.51
C THR A 167 23.30 7.81 15.12
N ASP A 168 23.10 6.51 14.86
CA ASP A 168 23.05 6.02 13.47
C ASP A 168 21.62 5.87 12.93
N GLY A 169 20.66 5.55 13.80
CA GLY A 169 19.27 5.26 13.44
C GLY A 169 18.91 3.78 13.48
N LYS A 170 17.60 3.49 13.49
CA LYS A 170 17.01 2.15 13.47
C LYS A 170 15.69 2.16 12.70
N VAL A 171 15.29 1.01 12.17
CA VAL A 171 13.96 0.79 11.59
C VAL A 171 13.33 -0.47 12.20
N TYR A 172 12.06 -0.38 12.57
CA TYR A 172 11.26 -1.44 13.18
C TYR A 172 10.12 -1.81 12.25
N ILE A 173 9.84 -3.09 12.12
CA ILE A 173 8.78 -3.63 11.28
C ILE A 173 7.82 -4.40 12.17
N PHE A 174 6.54 -4.07 12.08
CA PHE A 174 5.45 -4.74 12.79
C PHE A 174 4.49 -5.31 11.79
N HIS A 175 4.20 -6.59 11.93
CA HIS A 175 3.26 -7.23 11.02
C HIS A 175 1.82 -6.85 11.39
N GLY A 176 1.02 -6.57 10.36
CA GLY A 176 -0.43 -6.42 10.47
C GLY A 176 -1.12 -7.76 10.74
N GLY A 177 -2.44 -7.77 10.65
CA GLY A 177 -3.22 -8.99 10.74
C GLY A 177 -4.66 -8.73 11.18
N THR A 178 -5.46 -9.79 11.32
CA THR A 178 -6.88 -9.72 11.70
C THR A 178 -7.18 -9.01 13.03
N SER A 179 -6.17 -8.78 13.87
CA SER A 179 -6.30 -8.07 15.14
C SER A 179 -5.45 -6.80 15.20
N GLY A 180 -4.90 -6.39 14.05
CA GLY A 180 -3.87 -5.36 13.96
C GLY A 180 -2.57 -5.77 14.62
N ILE A 181 -1.77 -4.76 14.97
CA ILE A 181 -0.50 -4.95 15.69
C ILE A 181 -0.77 -5.26 17.15
N SER A 182 -0.10 -6.29 17.68
CA SER A 182 -0.14 -6.67 19.10
C SER A 182 1.07 -6.19 19.92
N SER A 183 2.15 -5.78 19.27
CA SER A 183 3.39 -5.33 19.91
C SER A 183 3.27 -3.92 20.49
N THR A 184 3.39 -3.76 21.80
CA THR A 184 3.22 -2.46 22.48
C THR A 184 4.51 -1.64 22.60
N ASN A 185 5.63 -2.17 22.12
CA ASN A 185 6.92 -1.50 22.13
C ASN A 185 7.81 -1.93 20.95
N THR A 186 8.77 -1.08 20.63
CA THR A 186 9.72 -1.24 19.52
C THR A 186 10.68 -2.43 19.65
N THR A 187 11.00 -2.89 20.85
CA THR A 187 11.84 -4.09 21.04
C THR A 187 11.10 -5.40 20.74
N SER A 188 9.76 -5.35 20.65
CA SER A 188 8.89 -6.46 20.27
C SER A 188 8.49 -6.41 18.79
N ALA A 189 9.18 -5.63 17.96
CA ALA A 189 8.99 -5.62 16.51
C ALA A 189 9.32 -7.00 15.89
N ASN A 190 8.62 -7.36 14.82
CA ASN A 190 8.84 -8.60 14.07
C ASN A 190 10.22 -8.62 13.41
N ALA A 191 10.69 -7.47 12.96
CA ALA A 191 12.08 -7.26 12.53
C ALA A 191 12.61 -5.90 12.99
N ILE A 192 13.91 -5.85 13.24
CA ILE A 192 14.65 -4.63 13.59
C ILE A 192 15.85 -4.53 12.66
N ILE A 193 15.93 -3.45 11.90
CA ILE A 193 17.00 -3.18 10.96
C ILE A 193 17.89 -2.07 11.52
N THR A 194 19.19 -2.36 11.59
CA THR A 194 20.24 -1.41 11.94
C THR A 194 21.06 -1.09 10.69
N PRO A 195 21.69 0.10 10.62
CA PRO A 195 22.49 0.49 9.47
C PRO A 195 23.64 -0.51 9.22
N PRO A 196 23.93 -0.84 7.95
CA PRO A 196 25.07 -1.69 7.61
C PRO A 196 26.39 -0.93 7.81
N SER A 197 27.50 -1.66 7.83
CA SER A 197 28.84 -1.05 7.91
C SER A 197 29.09 -0.07 6.77
N VAL A 198 29.61 1.11 7.11
CA VAL A 198 29.92 2.19 6.17
C VAL A 198 31.26 1.95 5.44
N PRO A 199 31.48 2.55 4.25
CA PRO A 199 32.75 2.47 3.53
C PRO A 199 33.92 3.10 4.30
N ALA A 200 35.14 2.73 3.91
CA ALA A 200 36.35 3.32 4.49
C ALA A 200 36.39 4.84 4.28
N GLY A 201 36.66 5.60 5.34
CA GLY A 201 36.66 7.06 5.34
C GLY A 201 35.42 7.68 6.02
N TYR A 202 34.38 6.88 6.27
CA TYR A 202 33.17 7.30 6.97
C TYR A 202 33.10 6.68 8.37
N THR A 203 32.44 7.38 9.30
CA THR A 203 32.28 6.94 10.69
C THR A 203 30.89 6.39 10.99
N ASN A 204 29.86 6.84 10.29
CA ASN A 204 28.48 6.39 10.50
C ASN A 204 27.55 6.82 9.34
N THR A 205 26.27 6.40 9.41
CA THR A 205 25.19 6.81 8.50
C THR A 205 24.35 7.97 9.07
N TYR A 206 24.37 8.20 10.39
CA TYR A 206 23.69 9.25 11.15
C TYR A 206 22.14 9.25 11.15
N ASN A 207 21.49 9.29 9.97
CA ASN A 207 20.04 9.34 9.86
C ASN A 207 19.47 8.13 9.12
N PHE A 208 19.92 6.92 9.46
CA PHE A 208 19.34 5.70 8.91
C PHE A 208 17.85 5.64 9.23
N GLY A 209 17.02 5.51 8.19
CA GLY A 209 15.57 5.57 8.31
C GLY A 209 14.96 6.97 8.18
N ASN A 210 15.69 7.98 7.69
CA ASN A 210 15.11 9.32 7.47
C ASN A 210 14.00 9.33 6.41
N LYS A 211 14.15 8.48 5.40
CA LYS A 211 13.17 8.18 4.35
C LYS A 211 13.16 6.68 4.14
N PHE A 212 11.99 6.17 3.82
CA PHE A 212 11.79 4.81 3.38
C PHE A 212 10.54 4.75 2.51
N ALA A 213 10.43 3.69 1.72
CA ALA A 213 9.21 3.31 1.03
C ALA A 213 9.22 1.79 0.81
N THR A 214 8.07 1.25 0.44
CA THR A 214 7.90 -0.15 0.12
C THR A 214 7.43 -0.35 -1.31
N GLY A 215 7.76 -1.51 -1.86
CA GLY A 215 7.34 -1.92 -3.20
C GLY A 215 7.91 -3.29 -3.55
N ASP A 216 7.37 -3.93 -4.59
CA ASP A 216 7.76 -5.28 -5.03
C ASP A 216 8.85 -5.18 -6.12
N ILE A 217 10.10 -5.01 -5.69
CA ILE A 217 11.25 -4.73 -6.57
C ILE A 217 11.71 -5.99 -7.31
N ASN A 218 11.45 -7.16 -6.74
CA ASN A 218 11.81 -8.45 -7.33
C ASN A 218 10.62 -9.23 -7.93
N GLY A 219 9.39 -8.69 -7.84
CA GLY A 219 8.19 -9.24 -8.46
C GLY A 219 7.71 -10.55 -7.82
N ASP A 220 8.06 -10.80 -6.55
CA ASP A 220 7.72 -12.04 -5.85
C ASP A 220 6.42 -11.98 -5.05
N GLY A 221 5.76 -10.81 -5.04
CA GLY A 221 4.49 -10.55 -4.36
C GLY A 221 4.62 -10.10 -2.90
N PHE A 222 5.84 -10.08 -2.34
CA PHE A 222 6.11 -9.49 -1.03
C PHE A 222 6.54 -8.03 -1.20
N ALA A 223 6.17 -7.16 -0.26
CA ALA A 223 6.71 -5.82 -0.24
C ALA A 223 8.18 -5.85 0.21
N ASP A 224 9.07 -5.30 -0.60
CA ASP A 224 10.45 -4.98 -0.23
C ASP A 224 10.53 -3.62 0.44
N LEU A 225 11.62 -3.37 1.16
CA LEU A 225 11.84 -2.15 1.93
C LEU A 225 13.10 -1.41 1.47
N ILE A 226 12.92 -0.17 1.05
CA ILE A 226 13.99 0.75 0.70
C ILE A 226 14.20 1.68 1.89
N ILE A 227 15.41 1.71 2.45
CA ILE A 227 15.77 2.64 3.54
C ILE A 227 16.84 3.59 3.04
N CYS A 228 16.64 4.87 3.32
CA CYS A 228 17.64 5.88 3.06
C CYS A 228 18.28 6.42 4.33
N THR A 229 19.50 6.88 4.15
CA THR A 229 20.24 7.64 5.13
C THR A 229 20.71 8.96 4.54
N LEU A 230 20.57 10.02 5.33
CA LEU A 230 20.96 11.38 4.97
C LEU A 230 21.96 11.88 6.01
N GLY A 231 23.21 12.02 5.64
CA GLY A 231 24.30 12.52 6.46
C GLY A 231 24.00 13.92 6.98
N ALA A 232 24.32 14.19 8.25
CA ALA A 232 23.99 15.45 8.92
C ALA A 232 24.87 16.65 8.51
N GLY A 233 25.27 16.75 7.24
CA GLY A 233 26.09 17.86 6.74
C GLY A 233 27.57 17.85 7.19
N ASP A 234 28.03 16.82 7.92
CA ASP A 234 29.46 16.63 8.21
C ASP A 234 30.14 15.72 7.18
N GLN A 235 31.47 15.86 7.05
CA GLN A 235 32.26 15.14 6.05
C GLN A 235 32.49 13.65 6.36
N PHE A 236 32.04 13.15 7.50
CA PHE A 236 32.32 11.79 7.99
C PHE A 236 31.08 10.90 8.00
N ASN A 237 29.90 11.45 7.71
CA ASN A 237 28.67 10.70 7.52
C ASN A 237 28.49 10.35 6.04
N VAL A 238 27.91 9.18 5.78
CA VAL A 238 27.63 8.71 4.42
C VAL A 238 26.12 8.71 4.15
N ASP A 239 25.75 9.27 2.99
CA ASP A 239 24.41 9.12 2.42
C ASP A 239 24.31 7.79 1.69
N GLY A 240 23.12 7.20 1.68
CA GLY A 240 22.95 5.92 1.04
C GLY A 240 21.52 5.43 0.97
N VAL A 241 21.34 4.45 0.08
CA VAL A 241 20.08 3.75 -0.19
C VAL A 241 20.35 2.27 -0.02
N PHE A 242 19.44 1.59 0.68
CA PHE A 242 19.55 0.18 1.01
C PHE A 242 18.24 -0.52 0.65
N LEU A 243 18.30 -1.59 -0.13
CA LEU A 243 17.17 -2.44 -0.46
C LEU A 243 17.22 -3.70 0.42
N TYR A 244 16.12 -3.99 1.11
CA TYR A 244 15.92 -5.19 1.91
C TYR A 244 14.70 -5.94 1.37
N LEU A 245 14.87 -7.21 1.03
CA LEU A 245 13.79 -7.97 0.40
C LEU A 245 12.75 -8.47 1.41
N GLY A 246 11.49 -8.47 1.01
CA GLY A 246 10.38 -9.14 1.67
C GLY A 246 10.47 -10.66 1.55
N SER A 247 9.70 -11.35 2.39
CA SER A 247 9.57 -12.81 2.33
C SER A 247 8.41 -13.27 3.19
N SER A 248 7.98 -14.52 3.05
CA SER A 248 6.99 -15.14 3.97
C SER A 248 7.33 -15.08 5.47
N SER A 249 8.58 -14.75 5.84
CA SER A 249 8.99 -14.55 7.25
C SER A 249 9.08 -13.06 7.65
N GLY A 250 8.70 -12.14 6.75
CA GLY A 250 8.91 -10.70 6.84
C GLY A 250 10.19 -10.25 6.12
N ILE A 251 10.57 -8.98 6.35
CA ILE A 251 11.79 -8.38 5.76
C ILE A 251 13.06 -9.11 6.21
N LEU A 252 13.92 -9.42 5.24
CA LEU A 252 15.30 -9.85 5.48
C LEU A 252 16.14 -8.69 6.01
N THR A 253 16.84 -8.87 7.13
CA THR A 253 17.61 -7.78 7.78
C THR A 253 18.99 -7.50 7.17
N THR A 254 19.36 -8.21 6.11
CA THR A 254 20.57 -7.96 5.33
C THR A 254 20.18 -7.32 4.00
N PRO A 255 20.77 -6.19 3.61
CA PRO A 255 20.39 -5.55 2.36
C PRO A 255 20.84 -6.41 1.17
N SER A 256 19.94 -6.66 0.22
CA SER A 256 20.25 -7.33 -1.05
C SER A 256 21.05 -6.42 -1.97
N TRP A 257 20.80 -5.11 -1.88
CA TRP A 257 21.50 -4.08 -2.61
C TRP A 257 21.74 -2.84 -1.74
N LYS A 258 22.85 -2.16 -1.98
CA LYS A 258 23.16 -0.89 -1.34
C LYS A 258 23.97 0.02 -2.25
N LYS A 259 23.69 1.31 -2.19
CA LYS A 259 24.45 2.35 -2.87
C LYS A 259 24.72 3.49 -1.91
N TYR A 260 25.99 3.86 -1.81
CA TYR A 260 26.42 5.06 -1.13
C TYR A 260 26.64 6.17 -2.15
N ASP A 261 26.59 7.41 -1.69
CA ASP A 261 27.06 8.53 -2.48
C ASP A 261 28.54 8.34 -2.85
N GLY A 262 28.89 8.67 -4.09
CA GLY A 262 30.21 8.50 -4.67
C GLY A 262 31.00 9.79 -4.85
N ASP A 263 30.41 10.96 -4.57
CA ASP A 263 31.02 12.25 -4.92
C ASP A 263 31.90 12.86 -3.79
N GLY A 264 31.80 12.36 -2.57
CA GLY A 264 32.56 12.83 -1.40
C GLY A 264 32.29 14.29 -1.02
N ALA A 265 31.26 14.91 -1.58
CA ALA A 265 30.81 16.27 -1.30
C ALA A 265 29.53 16.25 -0.44
N THR A 266 29.03 17.42 -0.10
CA THR A 266 28.01 17.64 0.94
C THR A 266 26.61 17.06 0.59
N ASN A 267 26.35 15.87 1.13
CA ASN A 267 25.16 15.33 1.83
C ASN A 267 23.75 15.72 1.34
N HIS A 268 23.30 15.23 0.19
CA HIS A 268 21.87 15.19 -0.14
C HIS A 268 21.41 13.98 -1.00
N PHE A 269 22.19 12.90 -1.08
CA PHE A 269 21.79 11.70 -1.79
C PHE A 269 20.67 10.97 -1.02
N CYS A 270 19.62 10.58 -1.74
CA CYS A 270 18.34 10.15 -1.19
C CYS A 270 17.65 11.18 -0.27
N LYS A 271 17.60 12.43 -0.73
CA LYS A 271 16.77 13.45 -0.08
C LYS A 271 15.27 13.07 -0.11
N SER A 272 14.84 12.47 -1.21
CA SER A 272 13.54 11.86 -1.42
C SER A 272 13.69 10.59 -2.26
N LEU A 273 12.73 9.68 -2.14
CA LEU A 273 12.63 8.48 -2.96
C LEU A 273 11.16 8.21 -3.34
N THR A 274 10.95 7.49 -4.42
CA THR A 274 9.63 6.96 -4.83
C THR A 274 9.83 5.65 -5.61
N ILE A 275 8.84 4.76 -5.56
CA ILE A 275 8.89 3.44 -6.16
C ILE A 275 7.73 3.31 -7.14
N ALA A 276 8.02 2.81 -8.34
CA ALA A 276 7.01 2.46 -9.34
C ALA A 276 7.67 1.68 -10.47
N ASP A 277 6.88 0.91 -11.22
CA ASP A 277 7.32 0.31 -12.49
C ASP A 277 7.38 1.42 -13.57
N PHE A 278 8.53 2.09 -13.71
CA PHE A 278 8.70 3.18 -14.68
C PHE A 278 8.90 2.65 -16.10
N ASN A 279 9.53 1.49 -16.24
CA ASN A 279 9.90 0.92 -17.54
C ASN A 279 8.85 -0.07 -18.11
N ASN A 280 7.81 -0.39 -17.32
CA ASN A 280 6.71 -1.31 -17.62
C ASN A 280 7.15 -2.78 -17.78
N ASP A 281 8.19 -3.22 -17.08
CA ASP A 281 8.68 -4.60 -17.13
C ASP A 281 8.04 -5.53 -16.10
N GLY A 282 7.20 -4.98 -15.20
CA GLY A 282 6.51 -5.70 -14.16
C GLY A 282 7.30 -5.83 -12.86
N TYR A 283 8.50 -5.27 -12.75
CA TYR A 283 9.21 -5.09 -11.49
C TYR A 283 9.12 -3.63 -11.08
N GLU A 284 8.97 -3.34 -9.79
CA GLU A 284 8.99 -1.94 -9.36
C GLU A 284 10.42 -1.40 -9.34
N ASP A 285 10.60 -0.19 -9.83
CA ASP A 285 11.87 0.51 -9.93
C ASP A 285 12.02 1.53 -8.78
N ILE A 286 13.25 1.92 -8.47
CA ILE A 286 13.53 2.92 -7.42
C ILE A 286 14.00 4.22 -8.07
N ALA A 287 13.31 5.33 -7.82
CA ALA A 287 13.79 6.67 -8.13
C ALA A 287 14.27 7.36 -6.85
N VAL A 288 15.49 7.92 -6.89
CA VAL A 288 16.15 8.56 -5.74
C VAL A 288 16.69 9.93 -6.15
N SER A 289 16.37 10.96 -5.37
CA SER A 289 16.89 12.31 -5.62
C SER A 289 18.21 12.58 -4.91
N ASP A 290 19.05 13.36 -5.58
CA ASP A 290 20.20 14.05 -5.02
C ASP A 290 20.04 15.54 -5.28
N SER A 291 19.68 16.29 -4.24
CA SER A 291 19.39 17.71 -4.40
C SER A 291 20.63 18.60 -4.52
N ASN A 292 21.81 18.07 -4.19
CA ASN A 292 23.08 18.77 -4.38
C ASN A 292 23.62 18.55 -5.79
N ALA A 293 23.60 17.30 -6.27
CA ALA A 293 23.95 16.96 -7.65
C ALA A 293 22.88 17.43 -8.65
N LYS A 294 21.67 17.78 -8.16
CA LYS A 294 20.51 18.20 -8.97
C LYS A 294 20.03 17.09 -9.89
N THR A 295 20.02 15.86 -9.37
CA THR A 295 19.65 14.68 -10.15
C THR A 295 18.57 13.84 -9.48
N ILE A 296 17.86 13.06 -10.28
CA ILE A 296 17.09 11.90 -9.85
C ILE A 296 17.67 10.70 -10.59
N SER A 297 18.19 9.73 -9.85
CA SER A 297 18.69 8.47 -10.37
C SER A 297 17.60 7.41 -10.28
N ILE A 298 17.34 6.70 -11.36
CA ILE A 298 16.38 5.59 -11.42
C ILE A 298 17.16 4.28 -11.58
N PHE A 299 16.84 3.30 -10.75
CA PHE A 299 17.42 1.96 -10.75
C PHE A 299 16.31 0.95 -11.00
N ASN A 300 16.45 0.17 -12.07
CA ASN A 300 15.37 -0.73 -12.47
C ASN A 300 15.32 -1.98 -11.61
N GLY A 301 14.11 -2.35 -11.19
CA GLY A 301 13.80 -3.59 -10.50
C GLY A 301 14.13 -4.82 -11.35
N ASN A 302 14.24 -5.98 -10.71
CA ASN A 302 14.42 -7.25 -11.41
C ASN A 302 14.21 -8.45 -10.48
N SER A 303 13.89 -9.60 -11.08
CA SER A 303 13.68 -10.88 -10.39
C SER A 303 14.77 -11.36 -9.41
N SER A 304 16.00 -10.82 -9.48
CA SER A 304 17.05 -11.21 -8.53
C SER A 304 17.02 -10.40 -7.23
N GLY A 305 16.27 -9.29 -7.19
CA GLY A 305 16.23 -8.37 -6.04
C GLY A 305 17.57 -7.68 -5.76
N SER A 306 18.50 -7.70 -6.73
CA SER A 306 19.79 -7.00 -6.66
C SER A 306 19.90 -6.03 -7.84
N LEU A 307 20.12 -4.74 -7.56
CA LEU A 307 20.11 -3.69 -8.57
C LEU A 307 21.51 -3.38 -9.12
N SER A 308 21.56 -2.65 -10.23
CA SER A 308 22.81 -2.10 -10.78
C SER A 308 23.39 -1.03 -9.85
N ASN A 309 24.73 -0.93 -9.80
CA ASN A 309 25.39 0.18 -9.10
C ASN A 309 25.39 1.49 -9.91
N THR A 310 25.06 1.40 -11.20
CA THR A 310 24.88 2.53 -12.11
C THR A 310 23.38 2.71 -12.35
N ALA A 311 22.89 3.94 -12.26
CA ALA A 311 21.50 4.24 -12.58
C ALA A 311 21.19 3.91 -14.05
N ASP A 312 20.04 3.31 -14.31
CA ASP A 312 19.56 3.01 -15.65
C ASP A 312 19.12 4.28 -16.38
N SER A 313 18.55 5.23 -15.63
CA SER A 313 18.13 6.53 -16.12
C SER A 313 18.47 7.64 -15.12
N ILE A 314 18.83 8.82 -15.63
CA ILE A 314 19.11 10.00 -14.81
C ILE A 314 18.33 11.20 -15.34
N ILE A 315 17.54 11.82 -14.46
CA ILE A 315 16.94 13.13 -14.70
C ILE A 315 17.86 14.18 -14.08
N ILE A 316 18.25 15.20 -14.84
CA ILE A 316 19.20 16.24 -14.45
C ILE A 316 18.53 17.59 -14.54
N SER A 317 18.84 18.50 -13.61
CA SER A 317 18.33 19.87 -13.64
C SER A 317 19.41 20.94 -13.46
N ASP A 318 19.14 22.14 -13.98
CA ASP A 318 19.90 23.36 -13.71
C ASP A 318 19.50 24.01 -12.36
N VAL A 319 18.37 23.60 -11.79
CA VAL A 319 17.75 24.14 -10.56
C VAL A 319 18.51 23.74 -9.30
N THR A 320 18.68 24.67 -8.36
CA THR A 320 19.27 24.41 -7.04
C THR A 320 18.28 23.72 -6.11
N ASN A 321 18.75 22.77 -5.29
CA ASN A 321 17.90 21.96 -4.41
C ASN A 321 16.80 21.20 -5.17
N PHE A 322 17.08 20.79 -6.40
CA PHE A 322 16.13 20.03 -7.21
C PHE A 322 15.86 18.64 -6.60
N GLY A 323 14.62 18.18 -6.58
CA GLY A 323 14.27 16.87 -6.02
C GLY A 323 14.16 16.87 -4.49
N THR A 324 13.64 17.94 -3.87
CA THR A 324 13.30 17.94 -2.44
C THR A 324 12.24 16.90 -2.09
N PHE A 325 11.27 16.71 -2.98
CA PHE A 325 10.29 15.63 -2.98
C PHE A 325 10.09 15.11 -4.39
N ILE A 326 9.83 13.81 -4.49
CA ILE A 326 9.44 13.13 -5.72
C ILE A 326 8.26 12.22 -5.45
N GLN A 327 7.29 12.21 -6.36
CA GLN A 327 6.15 11.28 -6.36
C GLN A 327 5.93 10.74 -7.76
N ALA A 328 5.57 9.47 -7.84
CA ALA A 328 5.30 8.75 -9.08
C ALA A 328 3.80 8.50 -9.24
N GLY A 329 3.30 8.61 -10.46
CA GLY A 329 1.92 8.26 -10.78
C GLY A 329 1.59 8.47 -12.25
N ASP A 330 0.51 7.88 -12.74
CA ASP A 330 0.01 8.12 -14.10
C ASP A 330 -0.74 9.46 -14.15
N ILE A 331 0.01 10.57 -14.21
CA ILE A 331 -0.53 11.93 -14.08
C ILE A 331 -1.37 12.32 -15.30
N ASN A 332 -1.01 11.85 -16.49
CA ASN A 332 -1.68 12.20 -17.74
C ASN A 332 -2.65 11.11 -18.25
N SER A 333 -2.81 10.01 -17.51
CA SER A 333 -3.65 8.85 -17.85
C SER A 333 -3.27 8.17 -19.18
N ASP A 334 -1.98 8.08 -19.47
CA ASP A 334 -1.46 7.38 -20.66
C ASP A 334 -0.99 5.93 -20.38
N GLY A 335 -1.12 5.48 -19.13
CA GLY A 335 -0.75 4.13 -18.70
C GLY A 335 0.75 3.97 -18.39
N ASN A 336 1.51 5.06 -18.38
CA ASN A 336 2.92 5.09 -17.96
C ASN A 336 3.08 5.97 -16.73
N ILE A 337 3.96 5.54 -15.84
CA ILE A 337 4.20 6.27 -14.60
C ILE A 337 5.08 7.49 -14.88
N ASP A 338 4.53 8.67 -14.63
CA ASP A 338 5.19 9.96 -14.70
C ASP A 338 5.79 10.35 -13.34
N LEU A 339 6.53 11.47 -13.30
CA LEU A 339 7.08 12.03 -12.06
C LEU A 339 6.63 13.48 -11.83
N VAL A 340 6.29 13.75 -10.57
CA VAL A 340 6.09 15.09 -10.02
C VAL A 340 7.20 15.37 -9.02
N ILE A 341 7.89 16.48 -9.20
CA ILE A 341 9.16 16.79 -8.54
C ILE A 341 9.08 18.20 -7.97
N THR A 342 9.68 18.45 -6.81
CA THR A 342 9.77 19.80 -6.24
C THR A 342 11.21 20.24 -6.03
N ASP A 343 11.41 21.55 -5.97
CA ASP A 343 12.58 22.15 -5.33
C ASP A 343 12.16 22.81 -3.99
N THR A 344 12.80 23.90 -3.59
CA THR A 344 12.45 24.64 -2.38
C THR A 344 11.08 25.36 -2.46
N SER A 345 10.63 25.84 -3.62
CA SER A 345 9.40 26.67 -3.76
C SER A 345 8.58 26.39 -5.03
N TYR A 346 9.05 25.48 -5.88
CA TYR A 346 8.49 25.19 -7.19
C TYR A 346 8.19 23.71 -7.36
N LEU A 347 7.22 23.47 -8.23
CA LEU A 347 6.77 22.19 -8.72
C LEU A 347 7.23 22.01 -10.18
N TYR A 348 7.59 20.79 -10.54
CA TYR A 348 7.95 20.34 -11.87
C TYR A 348 7.19 19.06 -12.19
N TYR A 349 6.84 18.88 -13.47
CA TYR A 349 6.24 17.68 -14.00
C TYR A 349 7.12 17.15 -15.12
N THR A 350 7.37 15.84 -15.13
CA THR A 350 8.03 15.18 -16.25
C THR A 350 7.25 13.94 -16.65
N LYS A 351 6.88 13.93 -17.94
CA LYS A 351 6.20 12.82 -18.57
C LYS A 351 7.18 11.69 -18.88
N ASN A 352 6.77 10.46 -18.61
CA ASN A 352 7.45 9.25 -19.08
C ASN A 352 7.06 8.99 -20.55
N PRO A 353 8.04 8.84 -21.47
CA PRO A 353 7.75 8.66 -22.90
C PRO A 353 7.19 7.27 -23.26
N GLY A 354 7.10 6.34 -22.30
CA GLY A 354 6.35 5.08 -22.41
C GLY A 354 7.18 3.79 -22.33
N SER A 355 8.50 3.89 -22.31
CA SER A 355 9.41 2.75 -22.12
C SER A 355 10.40 3.00 -20.98
N GLY A 356 9.96 3.76 -19.97
CA GLY A 356 10.85 4.35 -18.98
C GLY A 356 11.45 5.67 -19.44
N PHE A 357 12.09 6.37 -18.50
CA PHE A 357 12.82 7.59 -18.78
C PHE A 357 14.08 7.28 -19.61
N PRO A 358 14.45 8.12 -20.59
CA PRO A 358 15.73 7.99 -21.30
C PRO A 358 16.92 8.01 -20.34
N SER A 359 18.05 7.44 -20.78
CA SER A 359 19.31 7.42 -20.01
C SER A 359 19.71 8.80 -19.46
N SER A 360 19.37 9.87 -20.19
CA SER A 360 19.40 11.23 -19.66
C SER A 360 18.15 12.02 -20.07
N THR A 361 17.51 12.64 -19.08
CA THR A 361 16.40 13.60 -19.26
C THR A 361 16.79 14.92 -18.59
N THR A 362 16.44 16.07 -19.18
CA THR A 362 16.73 17.39 -18.60
C THR A 362 15.45 18.13 -18.24
N ILE A 363 15.40 18.68 -17.03
CA ILE A 363 14.36 19.59 -16.55
C ILE A 363 15.00 20.94 -16.28
N SER A 364 14.49 22.00 -16.88
CA SER A 364 15.03 23.36 -16.72
C SER A 364 14.13 24.21 -15.82
N ALA A 365 14.73 25.18 -15.13
CA ALA A 365 14.03 26.23 -14.38
C ALA A 365 12.92 26.92 -15.19
N SER A 366 12.96 26.92 -16.54
CA SER A 366 11.89 27.51 -17.36
C SER A 366 10.54 26.76 -17.27
N THR A 367 10.52 25.51 -16.81
CA THR A 367 9.29 24.71 -16.66
C THR A 367 8.72 24.75 -15.24
N GLN A 368 9.31 25.56 -14.37
CA GLN A 368 8.90 25.65 -12.96
C GLN A 368 7.49 26.23 -12.81
N ILE A 369 6.72 25.65 -11.88
CA ILE A 369 5.40 26.14 -11.48
C ILE A 369 5.53 26.59 -10.04
N GLN A 370 5.30 27.89 -9.78
CA GLN A 370 5.39 28.42 -8.42
C GLN A 370 4.31 27.80 -7.54
N VAL A 371 4.72 27.20 -6.41
CA VAL A 371 3.77 26.62 -5.46
C VAL A 371 2.88 27.72 -4.91
N SER A 372 3.48 28.76 -4.35
CA SER A 372 2.80 29.94 -3.82
C SER A 372 3.77 31.09 -3.60
N ALA A 373 3.27 32.32 -3.53
CA ALA A 373 4.06 33.47 -3.10
C ALA A 373 4.37 33.44 -1.59
N ASN A 374 3.61 32.69 -0.80
CA ASN A 374 3.80 32.58 0.65
C ASN A 374 4.71 31.43 1.07
N VAL A 375 4.98 30.47 0.17
CA VAL A 375 5.77 29.27 0.46
C VAL A 375 7.23 29.51 0.11
N SER A 376 8.08 29.56 1.12
CA SER A 376 9.54 29.62 0.99
C SER A 376 10.21 28.26 1.08
N THR A 377 9.50 27.23 1.54
CA THR A 377 10.03 25.86 1.64
C THR A 377 8.88 24.87 1.50
N VAL A 378 8.90 24.05 0.46
CA VAL A 378 8.03 22.86 0.36
C VAL A 378 8.47 21.86 1.42
N THR A 379 7.51 21.32 2.17
CA THR A 379 7.74 20.36 3.27
C THR A 379 7.00 19.04 3.06
N GLY A 380 6.21 18.90 1.99
CA GLY A 380 5.66 17.63 1.53
C GLY A 380 4.93 17.73 0.19
N LEU A 381 4.84 16.59 -0.50
CA LEU A 381 4.16 16.42 -1.80
C LEU A 381 3.39 15.10 -1.81
N GLN A 382 2.12 15.14 -2.21
CA GLN A 382 1.21 14.01 -2.46
C GLN A 382 0.70 14.01 -3.89
N LEU A 383 0.28 12.84 -4.33
CA LEU A 383 -0.65 12.67 -5.43
C LEU A 383 -1.93 12.01 -4.95
N GLY A 384 -3.08 12.46 -5.45
CA GLY A 384 -4.38 11.89 -5.12
C GLY A 384 -5.50 12.50 -5.96
N ASP A 385 -6.56 11.76 -6.21
CA ASP A 385 -7.74 12.21 -6.94
C ASP A 385 -8.73 12.90 -5.97
N VAL A 386 -8.33 14.06 -5.46
CA VAL A 386 -9.06 14.77 -4.39
C VAL A 386 -10.34 15.45 -4.88
N ASN A 387 -10.54 15.48 -6.19
CA ASN A 387 -11.73 16.03 -6.84
C ASN A 387 -12.59 14.95 -7.55
N GLY A 388 -12.19 13.68 -7.48
CA GLY A 388 -12.95 12.53 -7.99
C GLY A 388 -13.13 12.56 -9.52
N ASP A 389 -12.22 13.22 -10.23
CA ASP A 389 -12.33 13.43 -11.67
C ASP A 389 -11.54 12.39 -12.49
N GLY A 390 -10.88 11.47 -11.78
CA GLY A 390 -10.14 10.34 -12.29
C GLY A 390 -8.67 10.61 -12.60
N TYR A 391 -8.18 11.83 -12.37
CA TYR A 391 -6.79 12.22 -12.60
C TYR A 391 -6.13 12.55 -11.26
N LEU A 392 -4.85 12.19 -11.14
CA LEU A 392 -4.08 12.53 -9.94
C LEU A 392 -3.84 14.05 -9.90
N ASP A 393 -4.29 14.66 -8.82
CA ASP A 393 -3.98 16.04 -8.43
C ASP A 393 -2.67 16.08 -7.63
N ALA A 394 -1.98 17.21 -7.63
CA ALA A 394 -0.76 17.39 -6.81
C ALA A 394 -1.08 18.24 -5.57
N ILE A 395 -0.82 17.70 -4.38
CA ILE A 395 -1.10 18.35 -3.11
C ILE A 395 0.22 18.61 -2.40
N LEU A 396 0.54 19.88 -2.21
CA LEU A 396 1.81 20.32 -1.62
C LEU A 396 1.56 21.05 -0.33
N ILE A 397 2.37 20.75 0.69
CA ILE A 397 2.41 21.55 1.90
C ILE A 397 3.74 22.30 1.95
N GLY A 398 3.71 23.55 2.38
CA GLY A 398 4.90 24.36 2.48
C GLY A 398 4.83 25.39 3.60
N ASP A 399 6.01 25.72 4.11
CA ASP A 399 6.25 26.73 5.12
C ASP A 399 6.73 28.04 4.45
N GLY A 400 6.45 29.17 5.08
CA GLY A 400 6.98 30.47 4.72
C GLY A 400 6.40 31.57 5.60
N ASN A 401 5.65 32.53 5.05
CA ASN A 401 4.99 33.56 5.86
C ASN A 401 3.98 32.94 6.85
N PHE A 402 3.28 31.92 6.38
CA PHE A 402 2.46 31.00 7.15
C PHE A 402 2.44 29.67 6.40
N ALA A 403 2.14 28.59 7.10
CA ALA A 403 2.05 27.28 6.48
C ALA A 403 0.70 27.10 5.76
N GLU A 404 0.77 26.53 4.56
CA GLU A 404 -0.39 26.33 3.69
C GLU A 404 -0.27 25.05 2.85
N VAL A 405 -1.43 24.45 2.57
CA VAL A 405 -1.59 23.37 1.59
C VAL A 405 -2.05 23.97 0.28
N ASN A 406 -1.42 23.57 -0.82
CA ASN A 406 -1.68 23.99 -2.19
C ASN A 406 -2.13 22.77 -3.00
N ILE A 407 -3.35 22.83 -3.53
CA ILE A 407 -3.98 21.77 -4.31
C ILE A 407 -3.97 22.18 -5.77
N PHE A 408 -3.09 21.56 -6.56
CA PHE A 408 -3.00 21.73 -8.01
C PHE A 408 -3.86 20.68 -8.68
N LYS A 409 -5.08 21.07 -9.07
CA LYS A 409 -5.98 20.16 -9.77
C LYS A 409 -5.48 19.91 -11.19
N ASN A 410 -5.48 18.65 -11.60
CA ASN A 410 -5.04 18.24 -12.91
C ASN A 410 -5.97 18.83 -13.98
N THR A 411 -5.38 19.46 -14.99
CA THR A 411 -6.13 20.07 -16.09
C THR A 411 -6.51 19.09 -17.19
N LYS A 412 -6.06 17.83 -17.12
CA LYS A 412 -6.29 16.80 -18.15
C LYS A 412 -5.70 17.20 -19.50
N THR A 413 -4.59 17.92 -19.45
CA THR A 413 -3.83 18.38 -20.61
C THR A 413 -2.38 17.88 -20.54
N SER A 414 -1.61 18.10 -21.59
CA SER A 414 -0.17 17.79 -21.62
C SER A 414 0.65 18.58 -20.60
N THR A 415 0.08 19.65 -20.02
CA THR A 415 0.65 20.43 -18.92
C THR A 415 -0.30 20.36 -17.73
N PRO A 416 -0.29 19.24 -16.98
CA PRO A 416 -1.36 18.91 -16.05
C PRO A 416 -1.53 19.95 -14.94
N PHE A 417 -0.43 20.58 -14.50
CA PHE A 417 -0.43 21.54 -13.40
C PHE A 417 -0.11 22.97 -13.87
N ASN A 418 -0.78 23.95 -13.27
CA ASN A 418 -0.51 25.38 -13.43
C ASN A 418 -1.10 26.18 -12.26
N THR A 419 -0.70 27.45 -12.13
CA THR A 419 -1.13 28.32 -11.03
C THR A 419 -2.60 28.75 -11.11
N SER A 420 -3.24 28.63 -12.28
CA SER A 420 -4.62 29.07 -12.51
C SER A 420 -5.66 28.07 -11.99
N ASN A 421 -5.29 26.79 -11.84
CA ASN A 421 -6.17 25.72 -11.35
C ASN A 421 -5.78 25.25 -9.94
N LYS A 422 -5.34 26.18 -9.10
CA LYS A 422 -4.86 25.92 -7.74
C LYS A 422 -5.86 26.41 -6.70
N ASN A 423 -6.11 25.61 -5.67
CA ASN A 423 -6.78 26.02 -4.44
C ASN A 423 -5.84 25.93 -3.23
N GLN A 424 -6.17 26.64 -2.15
CA GLN A 424 -5.33 26.70 -0.97
C GLN A 424 -6.09 26.40 0.32
N ILE A 425 -5.44 25.73 1.26
CA ILE A 425 -5.88 25.63 2.66
C ILE A 425 -4.84 26.32 3.52
N ASN A 426 -5.24 27.36 4.24
CA ASN A 426 -4.32 28.27 4.93
C ASN A 426 -4.44 28.17 6.47
N GLN A 427 -3.58 28.91 7.17
CA GLN A 427 -3.59 29.07 8.64
C GLN A 427 -3.20 27.81 9.43
N PHE A 428 -2.19 27.08 8.96
CA PHE A 428 -1.51 26.07 9.77
C PHE A 428 -0.37 26.67 10.61
N THR A 429 0.05 25.99 11.66
CA THR A 429 1.07 26.47 12.63
C THR A 429 2.45 25.85 12.38
N LEU A 430 2.74 25.40 11.16
CA LEU A 430 3.95 24.61 10.91
C LEU A 430 5.23 25.46 10.93
N SER A 431 6.27 24.93 11.59
CA SER A 431 7.64 25.38 11.40
C SER A 431 8.67 24.28 11.70
N GLY A 432 9.39 23.84 10.67
CA GLY A 432 10.78 23.34 10.77
C GLY A 432 11.04 21.84 10.55
N SER A 433 11.31 21.49 9.28
CA SER A 433 12.38 20.65 8.69
C SER A 433 12.81 19.28 9.25
N SER A 434 12.29 18.79 10.37
CA SER A 434 12.75 17.52 10.97
C SER A 434 11.73 16.38 10.98
N TYR A 435 10.53 16.58 10.41
CA TYR A 435 9.42 15.63 10.46
C TYR A 435 9.28 14.80 9.18
N SER A 436 8.73 13.57 9.25
CA SER A 436 8.34 12.81 8.05
C SER A 436 7.06 13.41 7.46
N SER A 437 6.59 12.85 6.34
CA SER A 437 5.43 13.32 5.58
C SER A 437 4.30 13.83 6.48
N LEU A 438 4.19 15.16 6.57
CA LEU A 438 3.15 15.85 7.35
C LEU A 438 1.81 15.90 6.61
N ILE A 439 1.73 15.28 5.46
CA ILE A 439 0.54 15.22 4.63
C ILE A 439 0.44 13.84 3.99
N THR A 440 -0.76 13.29 3.94
CA THR A 440 -1.09 12.07 3.20
C THR A 440 -2.43 12.24 2.49
N CYS A 441 -2.58 11.55 1.37
CA CYS A 441 -3.83 11.50 0.62
C CYS A 441 -4.34 10.05 0.53
N LYS A 442 -5.59 9.82 0.94
CA LYS A 442 -6.28 8.53 0.82
C LYS A 442 -7.75 8.73 1.14
N ASP A 443 -8.63 8.06 0.41
CA ASP A 443 -10.06 7.97 0.73
C ASP A 443 -10.26 7.17 2.04
N TYR A 444 -10.33 7.86 3.18
CA TYR A 444 -10.49 7.20 4.50
C TYR A 444 -11.95 6.88 4.81
N ASN A 445 -12.88 7.56 4.14
CA ASN A 445 -14.31 7.45 4.39
C ASN A 445 -15.04 6.59 3.34
N LEU A 446 -14.32 6.18 2.28
CA LEU A 446 -14.79 5.37 1.15
C LEU A 446 -15.92 6.03 0.37
N ASP A 447 -15.87 7.35 0.15
CA ASP A 447 -16.82 8.12 -0.66
C ASP A 447 -16.42 8.26 -2.13
N GLY A 448 -15.23 7.76 -2.49
CA GLY A 448 -14.68 7.77 -3.84
C GLY A 448 -13.80 8.97 -4.16
N TYR A 449 -13.53 9.86 -3.19
CA TYR A 449 -12.58 10.95 -3.32
C TYR A 449 -11.39 10.71 -2.42
N ASP A 450 -10.17 10.96 -2.91
CA ASP A 450 -9.03 10.97 -2.00
C ASP A 450 -9.15 12.16 -1.04
N ASP A 451 -9.02 11.88 0.26
CA ASP A 451 -9.07 12.91 1.29
C ASP A 451 -7.67 13.46 1.57
N ILE A 452 -7.58 14.69 2.10
CA ILE A 452 -6.31 15.32 2.48
C ILE A 452 -6.18 15.32 4.00
N ILE A 453 -5.14 14.66 4.52
CA ILE A 453 -4.87 14.59 5.95
C ILE A 453 -3.56 15.31 6.24
N VAL A 454 -3.57 16.25 7.19
CA VAL A 454 -2.44 17.15 7.50
C VAL A 454 -2.09 17.07 8.97
N GLY A 455 -0.80 16.87 9.27
CA GLY A 455 -0.23 16.94 10.61
C GLY A 455 0.33 18.33 10.88
N ASP A 456 -0.03 18.88 12.04
CA ASP A 456 0.52 20.11 12.60
C ASP A 456 1.13 19.82 13.98
N PRO A 457 2.34 19.22 14.03
CA PRO A 457 3.00 18.84 15.29
C PRO A 457 3.37 20.05 16.16
N LYS A 458 3.35 21.26 15.61
CA LYS A 458 3.66 22.50 16.35
C LYS A 458 2.43 23.22 16.86
N PHE A 459 1.23 22.74 16.53
CA PHE A 459 -0.01 23.26 17.09
C PHE A 459 0.04 23.27 18.62
N ALA A 460 -0.29 24.41 19.21
CA ALA A 460 -0.14 24.63 20.64
C ALA A 460 -1.47 24.86 21.37
N VAL A 461 -1.69 24.15 22.48
CA VAL A 461 -2.76 24.40 23.43
C VAL A 461 -2.15 25.03 24.68
N SER A 462 -2.66 26.19 25.10
CA SER A 462 -2.14 26.91 26.27
C SER A 462 -0.62 27.17 26.25
N GLY A 463 -0.03 27.30 25.05
CA GLY A 463 1.40 27.54 24.84
C GLY A 463 2.30 26.28 24.81
N LEU A 464 1.73 25.08 24.90
CA LEU A 464 2.46 23.81 24.83
C LEU A 464 2.19 23.11 23.50
N THR A 465 3.21 22.49 22.89
CA THR A 465 3.11 21.87 21.55
C THR A 465 2.45 20.49 21.60
N ASN A 466 1.14 20.45 21.82
CA ASN A 466 0.36 19.21 21.80
C ASN A 466 0.43 18.53 20.42
N GLY A 467 0.35 19.31 19.35
CA GLY A 467 0.20 18.82 17.99
C GLY A 467 -1.26 18.47 17.65
N LYS A 468 -1.58 18.53 16.36
CA LYS A 468 -2.93 18.32 15.83
C LYS A 468 -2.89 17.65 14.46
N ILE A 469 -3.92 16.90 14.11
CA ILE A 469 -4.16 16.38 12.77
C ILE A 469 -5.49 16.94 12.25
N TYR A 470 -5.52 17.31 10.98
CA TYR A 470 -6.67 17.84 10.26
C TYR A 470 -7.03 16.89 9.11
N PHE A 471 -8.32 16.64 8.93
CA PHE A 471 -8.87 15.90 7.79
C PHE A 471 -9.71 16.85 6.96
N PHE A 472 -9.48 16.87 5.66
CA PHE A 472 -10.29 17.58 4.69
C PHE A 472 -10.81 16.57 3.69
N ASN A 473 -12.13 16.38 3.69
CA ASN A 473 -12.73 15.41 2.80
C ASN A 473 -12.59 15.86 1.35
N GLY A 474 -12.27 14.91 0.48
CA GLY A 474 -12.26 15.10 -0.96
C GLY A 474 -13.62 15.59 -1.47
N LYS A 475 -13.61 16.40 -2.52
CA LYS A 475 -14.84 16.97 -3.08
C LYS A 475 -14.66 17.40 -4.52
N SER A 476 -15.71 17.23 -5.32
CA SER A 476 -15.73 17.58 -6.75
C SER A 476 -15.45 19.05 -7.08
N SER A 477 -15.53 19.95 -6.10
CA SER A 477 -15.24 21.36 -6.29
C SER A 477 -14.58 21.97 -5.06
N TRP A 478 -13.30 22.27 -5.21
CA TRP A 478 -12.50 22.95 -4.19
C TRP A 478 -12.64 24.47 -4.27
N THR A 479 -12.76 25.09 -3.10
CA THR A 479 -12.53 26.52 -2.88
C THR A 479 -11.38 26.68 -1.91
N ASP A 480 -10.87 27.90 -1.74
CA ASP A 480 -9.88 28.15 -0.70
C ASP A 480 -10.52 27.99 0.70
N LEU A 481 -9.78 27.38 1.62
CA LEU A 481 -10.21 27.03 2.95
C LEU A 481 -9.24 27.55 4.02
N ALA A 482 -9.70 27.59 5.26
CA ALA A 482 -8.85 27.74 6.43
C ALA A 482 -8.73 26.38 7.14
N SER A 483 -7.66 26.18 7.89
CA SER A 483 -7.45 24.98 8.71
C SER A 483 -8.60 24.71 9.69
N SER A 484 -9.29 25.76 10.14
CA SER A 484 -10.48 25.67 10.99
C SER A 484 -11.68 24.99 10.33
N SER A 485 -11.70 24.92 9.00
CA SER A 485 -12.77 24.31 8.20
C SER A 485 -12.55 22.83 7.94
N ALA A 486 -11.54 22.20 8.56
CA ALA A 486 -11.33 20.76 8.49
C ALA A 486 -12.59 20.01 8.97
N ASP A 487 -12.95 18.95 8.24
CA ASP A 487 -14.11 18.11 8.51
C ASP A 487 -13.92 17.31 9.81
N LEU A 488 -12.67 16.98 10.15
CA LEU A 488 -12.28 16.41 11.45
C LEU A 488 -10.95 17.01 11.93
N GLN A 489 -10.84 17.24 13.24
CA GLN A 489 -9.62 17.72 13.89
C GLN A 489 -9.32 16.89 15.14
N ILE A 490 -8.14 16.28 15.19
CA ILE A 490 -7.69 15.48 16.34
C ILE A 490 -6.53 16.20 17.01
N THR A 491 -6.68 16.60 18.27
CA THR A 491 -5.61 17.23 19.05
C THR A 491 -5.14 16.27 20.13
N SER A 492 -3.83 16.15 20.35
CA SER A 492 -3.35 15.32 21.45
C SER A 492 -3.70 15.95 22.79
N SER A 493 -4.19 15.13 23.71
CA SER A 493 -4.41 15.49 25.12
C SER A 493 -3.09 15.62 25.90
N SER A 494 -1.98 15.15 25.32
CA SER A 494 -0.66 15.16 25.96
C SER A 494 0.10 16.44 25.63
N ASP A 495 0.53 17.14 26.68
CA ASP A 495 1.35 18.33 26.53
C ASP A 495 2.70 18.00 25.89
N ARG A 496 3.13 18.84 24.95
CA ARG A 496 4.42 18.70 24.25
C ARG A 496 4.56 17.37 23.50
N ALA A 497 3.46 16.76 23.06
CA ALA A 497 3.44 15.50 22.35
C ALA A 497 3.98 15.58 20.92
N GLU A 498 3.90 16.75 20.28
CA GLU A 498 4.25 16.93 18.87
C GLU A 498 3.48 15.93 17.96
N PHE A 499 2.21 15.71 18.28
CA PHE A 499 1.30 14.78 17.58
C PHE A 499 1.08 15.17 16.11
N GLY A 500 1.10 14.19 15.20
CA GLY A 500 1.04 14.44 13.76
C GLY A 500 2.41 14.68 13.12
N SER A 501 3.51 14.30 13.78
CA SER A 501 4.88 14.44 13.25
C SER A 501 5.27 13.37 12.21
N GLY A 502 4.37 12.43 11.97
CA GLY A 502 4.35 11.47 10.86
C GLY A 502 2.94 10.90 10.78
N ILE A 503 2.41 10.70 9.58
CA ILE A 503 1.03 10.26 9.36
C ILE A 503 0.99 9.25 8.23
N SER A 504 0.24 8.17 8.43
CA SER A 504 -0.14 7.23 7.39
C SER A 504 -1.56 6.70 7.64
N LEU A 505 -2.20 6.24 6.58
CA LEU A 505 -3.52 5.61 6.62
C LEU A 505 -3.40 4.20 6.06
N LEU A 506 -3.58 3.20 6.91
CA LEU A 506 -3.36 1.78 6.61
C LEU A 506 -4.51 0.98 7.17
N ASP A 507 -5.08 0.05 6.40
CA ASP A 507 -6.03 -0.93 6.97
C ASP A 507 -5.24 -2.01 7.71
N ILE A 508 -4.78 -1.69 8.92
CA ILE A 508 -3.83 -2.54 9.63
C ILE A 508 -4.49 -3.77 10.25
N ASN A 509 -5.81 -3.69 10.45
CA ASN A 509 -6.61 -4.70 11.12
C ASN A 509 -7.44 -5.55 10.13
N GLY A 510 -7.50 -5.14 8.85
CA GLY A 510 -8.17 -5.83 7.75
C GLY A 510 -9.69 -5.74 7.77
N ASP A 511 -10.23 -4.63 8.28
CA ASP A 511 -11.68 -4.35 8.23
C ASP A 511 -12.09 -3.57 6.96
N ASN A 512 -11.15 -3.38 6.03
CA ASN A 512 -11.26 -2.60 4.79
C ASN A 512 -11.49 -1.10 5.02
N LEU A 513 -11.22 -0.60 6.23
CA LEU A 513 -11.25 0.82 6.54
C LEU A 513 -9.83 1.30 6.88
N PRO A 514 -9.32 2.36 6.23
CA PRO A 514 -7.99 2.87 6.57
C PRO A 514 -7.95 3.40 8.00
N ASP A 515 -7.07 2.83 8.82
CA ASP A 515 -6.78 3.27 10.18
C ASP A 515 -5.72 4.38 10.20
N LEU A 516 -5.85 5.32 11.14
CA LEU A 516 -4.88 6.39 11.31
C LEU A 516 -3.71 5.92 12.15
N VAL A 517 -2.52 5.91 11.55
CA VAL A 517 -1.26 5.68 12.25
C VAL A 517 -0.47 6.99 12.30
N THR A 518 -0.09 7.43 13.49
CA THR A 518 0.66 8.68 13.64
C THR A 518 1.66 8.66 14.79
N ALA A 519 2.65 9.54 14.72
CA ALA A 519 3.71 9.67 15.71
C ALA A 519 3.47 10.82 16.70
N GLU A 520 3.83 10.57 17.95
CA GLU A 520 4.11 11.57 18.98
C GLU A 520 5.61 11.54 19.29
N THR A 521 6.35 12.47 18.70
CA THR A 521 7.82 12.54 18.79
C THR A 521 8.31 13.43 19.93
N GLY A 522 7.38 14.16 20.53
CA GLY A 522 7.64 15.05 21.66
C GLY A 522 8.01 14.34 22.97
N PRO A 523 7.35 13.23 23.37
CA PRO A 523 7.72 12.43 24.54
C PRO A 523 9.09 11.75 24.38
N ASN A 524 9.69 11.31 25.49
CA ASN A 524 10.91 10.51 25.47
C ASN A 524 10.76 9.27 26.37
N PRO A 525 10.70 8.05 25.80
CA PRO A 525 10.75 7.76 24.37
C PRO A 525 9.51 8.30 23.62
N GLY A 526 9.65 8.59 22.32
CA GLY A 526 8.52 8.88 21.44
C GLY A 526 7.62 7.65 21.29
N LYS A 527 6.42 7.82 20.74
CA LYS A 527 5.49 6.71 20.51
C LYS A 527 4.75 6.84 19.18
N VAL A 528 4.34 5.70 18.62
CA VAL A 528 3.35 5.62 17.55
C VAL A 528 2.00 5.33 18.21
N VAL A 529 0.96 5.99 17.73
CA VAL A 529 -0.41 5.78 18.16
C VAL A 529 -1.27 5.43 16.96
N ILE A 530 -2.20 4.50 17.16
CA ILE A 530 -3.09 3.99 16.12
C ILE A 530 -4.52 4.26 16.57
N TYR A 531 -5.31 4.81 15.66
CA TYR A 531 -6.74 5.00 15.82
C TYR A 531 -7.46 4.21 14.76
N ASN A 532 -8.31 3.27 15.18
CA ASN A 532 -9.02 2.41 14.26
C ASN A 532 -10.23 3.14 13.69
N ASN A 533 -10.43 3.03 12.39
CA ASN A 533 -11.56 3.61 11.70
C ASN A 533 -12.69 2.60 11.61
N THR A 534 -13.62 2.61 12.56
CA THR A 534 -14.72 1.62 12.56
C THR A 534 -16.01 2.13 11.91
N ASP A 535 -16.06 3.39 11.50
CA ASP A 535 -17.30 4.07 11.13
C ASP A 535 -17.19 5.04 9.94
N LYS A 536 -16.06 5.02 9.21
CA LYS A 536 -15.76 5.91 8.07
C LYS A 536 -15.64 7.40 8.43
N SER A 537 -15.59 7.74 9.71
CA SER A 537 -15.63 9.13 10.16
C SER A 537 -14.74 9.43 11.37
N PHE A 538 -14.19 8.40 12.01
CA PHE A 538 -13.46 8.49 13.27
C PHE A 538 -14.27 9.15 14.41
N ASN A 539 -15.60 9.26 14.29
CA ASN A 539 -16.46 9.94 15.28
C ASN A 539 -16.60 9.16 16.59
N SER A 540 -16.45 7.84 16.53
CA SER A 540 -16.43 6.95 17.70
C SER A 540 -15.15 7.08 18.54
N LEU A 541 -14.12 7.79 18.06
CA LEU A 541 -12.90 8.01 18.82
C LEU A 541 -13.13 8.96 20.00
N VAL A 542 -12.66 8.54 21.17
CA VAL A 542 -12.50 9.46 22.30
C VAL A 542 -11.20 10.24 22.06
N TYR A 543 -11.32 11.53 21.75
CA TYR A 543 -10.17 12.41 21.51
C TYR A 543 -9.09 12.26 22.59
N GLY A 544 -7.88 11.88 22.18
CA GLY A 544 -6.74 11.65 23.07
C GLY A 544 -6.66 10.26 23.72
N SER A 545 -7.49 9.29 23.30
CA SER A 545 -7.40 7.87 23.68
C SER A 545 -7.22 7.00 22.44
N PRO A 546 -5.98 6.73 22.01
CA PRO A 546 -5.75 5.84 20.86
C PRO A 546 -6.19 4.42 21.17
N ASN A 547 -6.59 3.68 20.13
CA ASN A 547 -6.93 2.25 20.23
C ASN A 547 -5.69 1.43 20.62
N PHE A 548 -4.54 1.82 20.09
CA PHE A 548 -3.28 1.13 20.34
C PHE A 548 -2.10 2.10 20.32
N SER A 549 -1.00 1.74 21.00
CA SER A 549 0.24 2.53 20.94
C SER A 549 1.47 1.66 21.06
N ILE A 550 2.52 2.05 20.34
CA ILE A 550 3.83 1.43 20.33
C ILE A 550 4.82 2.41 20.92
N SER A 551 5.40 2.06 22.07
CA SER A 551 6.43 2.88 22.70
C SER A 551 7.79 2.68 22.05
N GLY A 552 8.50 3.78 21.82
CA GLY A 552 9.89 3.79 21.37
C GLY A 552 10.86 3.31 22.46
N GLU A 553 12.12 3.18 22.07
CA GLU A 553 13.23 2.91 22.99
C GLU A 553 13.84 4.20 23.55
N SER A 554 14.33 4.17 24.79
CA SER A 554 15.17 5.22 25.34
C SER A 554 16.64 5.02 24.92
N GLY A 555 17.12 5.78 23.95
CA GLY A 555 18.54 5.82 23.54
C GLY A 555 19.40 6.82 24.34
N SER A 556 20.72 6.79 24.12
CA SER A 556 21.71 7.60 24.87
C SER A 556 21.72 9.09 24.53
N THR A 557 21.06 9.51 23.43
CA THR A 557 21.11 10.88 22.88
C THR A 557 19.77 11.66 22.94
N GLY A 558 18.71 11.09 23.53
CA GLY A 558 17.41 11.77 23.70
C GLY A 558 16.49 11.76 22.45
N LYS A 559 15.25 12.27 22.64
CA LYS A 559 14.07 12.27 21.74
C LYS A 559 14.23 11.57 20.38
N PHE A 560 13.74 10.33 20.28
CA PHE A 560 13.60 9.64 19.01
C PHE A 560 12.19 9.84 18.50
N GLY A 561 12.09 10.54 17.37
CA GLY A 561 10.86 10.52 16.62
C GLY A 561 10.69 9.16 16.00
N LEU A 562 9.56 8.50 16.27
CA LEU A 562 9.13 7.40 15.41
C LEU A 562 8.58 8.05 14.15
N PHE A 563 9.13 7.73 12.99
CA PHE A 563 8.65 8.25 11.72
C PHE A 563 7.89 7.14 11.01
N ILE A 564 6.76 7.54 10.46
CA ILE A 564 5.99 6.75 9.52
C ILE A 564 6.14 7.50 8.19
N SER A 565 6.66 6.80 7.20
CA SER A 565 6.72 7.24 5.80
C SER A 565 5.66 6.46 5.03
N ARG A 566 5.43 6.87 3.79
CA ARG A 566 4.52 6.20 2.87
C ARG A 566 4.88 4.75 2.63
#